data_AF-A0A1X0Y642-F1
#
_entry.id   AF-A0A1X0Y642-F1
#
_cell.length_a   1.000
_cell.length_b   1.000
_cell.length_c   1.000
_cell.angle_alpha   90.00
_cell.angle_beta   90.00
_cell.angle_gamma   90.00
#
_symmetry.space_group_name_H-M   'P 1'
#
loop_
_entity.id
_entity.type
_entity.pdbx_description
1 polymer ?
#
loop_
_entity_poly.entity_id
_entity_poly.type
_entity_poly.pdbx_seq_one_letter_code
_entity_poly.pdbx_strand_id
1 'polypeptide(L)'
;MKKFPLMLGLFLLSGCAVGNGPTQRRDLRIVIQGAGAVQVQKVTVAAEDRGAVVSGQLRKLYQFKLPGHVDVRVCQPDGSVETARGTVRDYAARRRGTRIASFTAHLKVNPPTGSSVQVRYHAAGDDSGHDLTCAS
;
A
#
# COMPACT_ATOMS: atom_id res chain seq x y z
N MET A 1 34.54 63.40 5.42
CA MET A 1 34.62 62.06 6.04
C MET A 1 33.24 61.40 5.95
N LYS A 2 33.07 60.35 5.14
CA LYS A 2 31.83 59.56 5.07
C LYS A 2 32.23 58.11 4.82
N LYS A 3 32.05 57.25 5.83
CA LYS A 3 32.35 55.82 5.79
C LYS A 3 31.10 55.10 5.26
N PHE A 4 31.25 54.35 4.18
CA PHE A 4 30.20 53.44 3.66
C PHE A 4 30.49 52.02 4.18
N PRO A 5 29.54 51.37 4.87
CA PRO A 5 29.76 50.02 5.38
C PRO A 5 29.61 48.97 4.28
N LEU A 6 30.57 48.04 4.33
CA LEU A 6 30.69 46.78 3.60
C LEU A 6 29.43 45.92 3.80
N MET A 7 28.64 45.72 2.74
CA MET A 7 27.51 44.78 2.76
C MET A 7 27.99 43.38 2.35
N LEU A 8 28.20 42.53 3.36
CA LEU A 8 28.47 41.11 3.22
C LEU A 8 27.14 40.38 2.99
N GLY A 9 26.76 40.23 1.72
CA GLY A 9 25.54 39.53 1.31
C GLY A 9 25.73 38.01 1.31
N LEU A 10 25.23 37.37 2.37
CA LEU A 10 25.21 35.93 2.59
C LEU A 10 24.35 35.24 1.50
N PHE A 11 24.99 34.52 0.57
CA PHE A 11 24.28 33.62 -0.36
C PHE A 11 23.74 32.42 0.43
N LEU A 12 22.46 32.48 0.78
CA LEU A 12 21.71 31.37 1.35
C LEU A 12 21.57 30.28 0.27
N LEU A 13 22.32 29.20 0.43
CA LEU A 13 22.18 27.96 -0.33
C LEU A 13 20.76 27.40 -0.15
N SER A 14 19.91 27.58 -1.16
CA SER A 14 18.64 26.89 -1.28
C SER A 14 18.89 25.42 -1.63
N GLY A 15 19.14 24.60 -0.62
CA GLY A 15 19.13 23.15 -0.75
C GLY A 15 17.71 22.65 -0.99
N CYS A 16 17.39 22.25 -2.22
CA CYS A 16 16.20 21.49 -2.50
C CYS A 16 16.36 20.10 -1.86
N ALA A 17 15.77 19.90 -0.68
CA ALA A 17 15.59 18.57 -0.12
C ALA A 17 14.54 17.84 -0.98
N VAL A 18 14.98 17.22 -2.07
CA VAL A 18 14.21 16.20 -2.77
C VAL A 18 14.14 15.00 -1.83
N GLY A 19 13.09 14.97 -1.01
CA GLY A 19 12.78 13.81 -0.20
C GLY A 19 12.41 12.65 -1.11
N ASN A 20 13.14 11.55 -1.03
CA ASN A 20 12.78 10.30 -1.70
C ASN A 20 11.50 9.78 -1.06
N GLY A 21 10.35 10.11 -1.65
CA GLY A 21 9.08 9.51 -1.29
C GLY A 21 9.06 8.01 -1.62
N PRO A 22 8.10 7.26 -1.07
CA PRO A 22 7.95 5.84 -1.34
C PRO A 22 7.90 5.58 -2.86
N THR A 23 8.81 4.75 -3.37
CA THR A 23 8.86 4.46 -4.81
C THR A 23 7.82 3.40 -5.13
N GLN A 24 6.87 3.75 -5.99
CA GLN A 24 5.85 2.80 -6.46
C GLN A 24 6.51 1.70 -7.30
N ARG A 25 6.34 0.45 -6.88
CA ARG A 25 6.82 -0.75 -7.59
C ARG A 25 5.84 -1.11 -8.71
N ARG A 26 6.32 -1.17 -9.95
CA ARG A 26 5.54 -1.56 -11.15
C ARG A 26 5.99 -2.90 -11.73
N ASP A 27 7.07 -3.45 -11.20
CA ASP A 27 7.73 -4.70 -11.57
C ASP A 27 7.15 -5.92 -10.86
N LEU A 28 6.17 -5.72 -9.98
CA LEU A 28 5.48 -6.77 -9.24
C LEU A 28 4.15 -7.13 -9.89
N ARG A 29 3.88 -8.43 -10.03
CA ARG A 29 2.57 -8.91 -10.50
C ARG A 29 1.57 -8.87 -9.35
N ILE A 30 0.52 -8.07 -9.49
CA ILE A 30 -0.57 -8.01 -8.49
C ILE A 30 -1.67 -8.98 -8.92
N VAL A 31 -2.09 -9.84 -8.01
CA VAL A 31 -3.20 -10.77 -8.22
C VAL A 31 -4.22 -10.56 -7.10
N ILE A 32 -5.43 -10.20 -7.49
CA ILE A 32 -6.54 -9.98 -6.56
C ILE A 32 -7.36 -11.24 -6.53
N GLN A 33 -7.40 -11.91 -5.38
CA GLN A 33 -8.20 -13.10 -5.16
C GLN A 33 -9.46 -12.73 -4.39
N GLY A 34 -10.63 -12.94 -4.99
CA GLY A 34 -11.89 -12.73 -4.32
C GLY A 34 -13.09 -12.65 -5.26
N ALA A 35 -14.15 -13.36 -4.90
CA ALA A 35 -15.50 -13.18 -5.42
C ALA A 35 -16.40 -12.96 -4.20
N GLY A 36 -17.05 -11.80 -4.10
CA GLY A 36 -17.86 -11.47 -2.95
C GLY A 36 -18.42 -10.05 -2.99
N ALA A 37 -19.13 -9.66 -1.93
CA ALA A 37 -19.76 -8.34 -1.82
C ALA A 37 -18.77 -7.17 -1.67
N VAL A 38 -17.51 -7.48 -1.31
CA VAL A 38 -16.42 -6.52 -1.18
C VAL A 38 -15.40 -6.77 -2.28
N GLN A 39 -15.10 -5.73 -3.05
CA GLN A 39 -14.17 -5.78 -4.16
C GLN A 39 -12.91 -5.01 -3.84
N VAL A 40 -11.74 -5.61 -4.05
CA VAL A 40 -10.47 -4.87 -4.06
C VAL A 40 -10.35 -4.17 -5.42
N GLN A 41 -10.32 -2.83 -5.44
CA GLN A 41 -10.30 -2.06 -6.69
C GLN A 41 -8.91 -1.69 -7.16
N LYS A 42 -8.02 -1.39 -6.21
CA LYS A 42 -6.67 -0.92 -6.48
C LYS A 42 -5.76 -1.49 -5.40
N VAL A 43 -4.61 -1.97 -5.82
CA VAL A 43 -3.50 -2.35 -4.95
C VAL A 43 -2.27 -1.60 -5.43
N THR A 44 -1.44 -1.15 -4.50
CA THR A 44 -0.19 -0.47 -4.77
C THR A 44 0.84 -0.97 -3.78
N VAL A 45 2.03 -1.28 -4.30
CA VAL A 45 3.18 -1.66 -3.50
C VAL A 45 4.19 -0.54 -3.59
N ALA A 46 4.64 -0.04 -2.46
CA ALA A 46 5.68 0.97 -2.38
C ALA A 46 6.85 0.42 -1.55
N ALA A 47 8.06 0.61 -2.05
CA ALA A 47 9.27 0.27 -1.30
C ALA A 47 9.52 1.31 -0.19
N GLU A 48 9.98 0.83 0.97
CA GLU A 48 10.44 1.60 2.12
C GLU A 48 11.82 1.09 2.56
N ASP A 49 12.52 1.84 3.40
CA ASP A 49 13.91 1.54 3.82
C ASP A 49 14.06 0.14 4.44
N ARG A 50 13.02 -0.37 5.10
CA ARG A 50 13.05 -1.64 5.86
C ARG A 50 12.07 -2.68 5.36
N GLY A 51 11.48 -2.50 4.18
CA GLY A 51 10.45 -3.40 3.68
C GLY A 51 9.59 -2.72 2.63
N ALA A 52 8.36 -3.17 2.48
CA ALA A 52 7.42 -2.56 1.55
C ALA A 52 6.04 -2.41 2.18
N VAL A 53 5.30 -1.43 1.69
CA VAL A 53 3.91 -1.21 2.08
C VAL A 53 2.99 -1.58 0.94
N VAL A 54 2.07 -2.47 1.23
CA VAL A 54 0.96 -2.83 0.34
C VAL A 54 -0.26 -2.06 0.80
N SER A 55 -0.74 -1.17 -0.04
CA SER A 55 -1.94 -0.38 0.21
C SER A 55 -2.96 -0.58 -0.89
N GLY A 56 -4.22 -0.31 -0.59
CA GLY A 56 -5.25 -0.42 -1.60
C GLY A 56 -6.60 0.09 -1.19
N GLN A 57 -7.56 -0.08 -2.10
CA GLN A 57 -8.93 0.39 -1.95
C GLN A 57 -9.90 -0.79 -2.04
N LEU A 58 -10.82 -0.83 -1.08
CA LEU A 58 -11.93 -1.77 -1.01
C LEU A 58 -13.23 -1.02 -1.35
N ARG A 59 -14.09 -1.64 -2.15
CA ARG A 59 -15.41 -1.13 -2.49
C ARG A 59 -16.49 -2.11 -2.04
N LYS A 60 -17.56 -1.56 -1.47
CA LYS A 60 -18.79 -2.30 -1.15
C LYS A 60 -20.00 -1.50 -1.63
N LEU A 61 -20.95 -2.17 -2.28
CA LEU A 61 -22.12 -1.52 -2.88
C LEU A 61 -23.17 -1.09 -1.83
N TYR A 62 -23.30 -1.80 -0.71
CA TYR A 62 -24.35 -1.57 0.31
C TYR A 62 -23.79 -1.64 1.74
N GLN A 63 -24.31 -0.82 2.67
CA GLN A 63 -23.96 -0.72 4.11
C GLN A 63 -22.44 -0.68 4.44
N PHE A 64 -21.92 0.49 4.82
CA PHE A 64 -20.49 0.73 5.06
C PHE A 64 -20.09 0.47 6.51
N LYS A 65 -20.21 -0.79 6.89
CA LYS A 65 -19.29 -1.37 7.85
C LYS A 65 -18.54 -2.45 7.09
N LEU A 66 -17.22 -2.34 7.06
CA LEU A 66 -16.29 -3.32 6.48
C LEU A 66 -15.44 -3.93 7.60
N PRO A 67 -16.07 -4.59 8.60
CA PRO A 67 -15.31 -5.29 9.61
C PRO A 67 -14.60 -6.48 8.94
N GLY A 68 -13.30 -6.59 9.16
CA GLY A 68 -12.48 -7.58 8.49
C GLY A 68 -11.03 -7.14 8.37
N HIS A 69 -10.29 -7.88 7.57
CA HIS A 69 -8.91 -7.59 7.26
C HIS A 69 -8.61 -7.99 5.80
N VAL A 70 -7.47 -7.54 5.30
CA VAL A 70 -6.97 -7.94 3.99
C VAL A 70 -5.75 -8.81 4.22
N ASP A 71 -5.77 -10.05 3.75
CA ASP A 71 -4.56 -10.85 3.72
C ASP A 71 -3.76 -10.51 2.47
N VAL A 72 -2.45 -10.40 2.67
CA VAL A 72 -1.46 -10.14 1.63
C VAL A 72 -0.45 -11.27 1.70
N ARG A 73 -0.22 -11.93 0.56
CA ARG A 73 0.81 -12.96 0.41
C ARG A 73 1.73 -12.59 -0.74
N VAL A 74 3.01 -12.49 -0.45
CA VAL A 74 4.06 -12.25 -1.44
C VAL A 74 4.71 -13.58 -1.76
N CYS A 75 4.67 -13.95 -3.04
CA CYS A 75 5.32 -15.13 -3.57
C CYS A 75 6.57 -14.68 -4.31
N GLN A 76 7.73 -15.05 -3.78
CA GLN A 76 9.02 -14.66 -4.34
C GLN A 76 9.47 -15.65 -5.42
N PRO A 77 10.36 -15.24 -6.35
CA PRO A 77 10.87 -16.12 -7.40
C PRO A 77 11.67 -17.33 -6.87
N ASP A 78 12.26 -17.21 -5.69
CA ASP A 78 13.01 -18.29 -5.02
C ASP A 78 12.10 -19.32 -4.32
N GLY A 79 10.77 -19.14 -4.43
CA GLY A 79 9.76 -19.98 -3.78
C GLY A 79 9.47 -19.61 -2.32
N SER A 80 10.20 -18.63 -1.75
CA SER A 80 9.90 -18.13 -0.42
C SER A 80 8.59 -17.33 -0.40
N VAL A 81 7.98 -17.29 0.78
CA VAL A 81 6.68 -16.64 0.97
C VAL A 81 6.73 -15.72 2.17
N GLU A 82 6.19 -14.53 2.00
CA GLU A 82 5.88 -13.62 3.10
C GLU A 82 4.38 -13.36 3.18
N THR A 83 3.83 -13.33 4.38
CA THR A 83 2.43 -12.98 4.63
C THR A 83 2.32 -11.76 5.54
N ALA A 84 1.34 -10.92 5.25
CA ALA A 84 1.02 -9.75 6.07
C ALA A 84 -0.50 -9.55 6.13
N ARG A 85 -0.97 -9.09 7.28
CA ARG A 85 -2.38 -8.74 7.48
C ARG A 85 -2.55 -7.23 7.41
N GLY A 86 -3.32 -6.79 6.42
CA GLY A 86 -3.69 -5.42 6.18
C GLY A 86 -4.83 -4.96 7.08
N THR A 87 -4.62 -3.82 7.75
CA THR A 87 -5.67 -3.17 8.53
C THR A 87 -6.57 -2.38 7.60
N VAL A 88 -7.88 -2.62 7.68
CA VAL A 88 -8.90 -1.85 6.95
C VAL A 88 -9.22 -0.59 7.76
N ARG A 89 -9.00 0.57 7.15
CA ARG A 89 -9.40 1.87 7.68
C ARG A 89 -10.68 2.30 6.96
N ASP A 90 -11.77 2.40 7.72
CA ASP A 90 -13.05 2.89 7.25
C ASP A 90 -12.95 4.40 6.99
N TYR A 91 -12.69 4.78 5.74
CA TYR A 91 -12.83 6.18 5.31
C TYR A 91 -14.12 6.30 4.51
N ALA A 92 -15.15 6.93 5.07
CA ALA A 92 -16.44 7.08 4.42
C ALA A 92 -16.41 8.16 3.31
N ALA A 93 -15.53 8.03 2.32
CA ALA A 93 -15.61 8.85 1.12
C ALA A 93 -16.81 8.38 0.29
N ARG A 94 -17.98 9.02 0.49
CA ARG A 94 -19.12 8.90 -0.42
C ARG A 94 -18.78 9.63 -1.72
N ARG A 95 -18.25 8.93 -2.72
CA ARG A 95 -18.18 9.44 -4.10
C ARG A 95 -19.25 8.77 -4.93
N ARG A 96 -20.20 9.55 -5.45
CA ARG A 96 -21.29 9.06 -6.33
C ARG A 96 -22.08 7.89 -5.75
N GLY A 97 -22.39 7.93 -4.44
CA GLY A 97 -23.10 6.85 -3.74
C GLY A 97 -22.26 5.59 -3.45
N THR A 98 -21.03 5.50 -3.98
CA THR A 98 -20.10 4.41 -3.68
C THR A 98 -19.28 4.73 -2.44
N ARG A 99 -19.00 3.68 -1.67
CA ARG A 99 -18.39 3.71 -0.35
C ARG A 99 -17.08 2.92 -0.43
N ILE A 100 -15.97 3.60 -0.18
CA ILE A 100 -14.61 3.08 -0.44
C ILE A 100 -13.83 3.05 0.87
N ALA A 101 -13.38 1.88 1.32
CA ALA A 101 -12.42 1.78 2.43
C ALA A 101 -10.99 1.66 1.89
N SER A 102 -10.01 1.97 2.72
CA SER A 102 -8.60 1.76 2.39
C SER A 102 -8.01 0.67 3.28
N PHE A 103 -7.03 -0.07 2.79
CA PHE A 103 -6.24 -0.96 3.62
C PHE A 103 -4.75 -0.67 3.50
N THR A 104 -3.99 -1.09 4.52
CA THR A 104 -2.52 -1.00 4.53
C THR A 104 -1.96 -2.22 5.26
N ALA A 105 -1.01 -2.91 4.62
CA ALA A 105 -0.24 -4.01 5.16
C ALA A 105 1.26 -3.69 5.02
N HIS A 106 2.04 -4.05 6.03
CA HIS A 106 3.49 -3.84 6.05
C HIS A 106 4.20 -5.19 5.86
N LEU A 107 5.13 -5.22 4.92
CA LEU A 107 6.05 -6.31 4.66
C LEU A 107 7.37 -6.02 5.36
N LYS A 108 8.01 -7.05 5.89
CA LYS A 108 9.32 -7.00 6.56
C LYS A 108 10.47 -6.93 5.57
N VAL A 109 10.26 -7.34 4.32
CA VAL A 109 11.27 -7.25 3.27
C VAL A 109 10.70 -6.59 2.02
N ASN A 110 11.58 -6.00 1.22
CA ASN A 110 11.25 -5.51 -0.10
C ASN A 110 11.13 -6.70 -1.06
N PRO A 111 9.96 -6.96 -1.68
CA PRO A 111 9.82 -8.06 -2.61
C PRO A 111 10.76 -7.89 -3.80
N PRO A 112 11.59 -8.89 -4.14
CA PRO A 112 12.47 -8.81 -5.31
C PRO A 112 11.65 -8.75 -6.61
N THR A 113 12.29 -8.30 -7.69
CA THR A 113 11.70 -8.30 -9.03
C THR A 113 11.23 -9.71 -9.42
N GLY A 114 10.07 -9.81 -10.08
CA GLY A 114 9.47 -11.08 -10.43
C GLY A 114 8.59 -11.69 -9.33
N SER A 115 8.54 -11.10 -8.13
CA SER A 115 7.58 -11.52 -7.12
C SER A 115 6.15 -11.23 -7.56
N SER A 116 5.20 -12.02 -7.04
CA SER A 116 3.77 -11.73 -7.14
C SER A 116 3.17 -11.40 -5.78
N VAL A 117 2.22 -10.48 -5.76
CA VAL A 117 1.49 -10.06 -4.56
C VAL A 117 0.04 -10.48 -4.71
N GLN A 118 -0.35 -11.48 -3.93
CA GLN A 118 -1.71 -11.97 -3.81
C GLN A 118 -2.43 -11.19 -2.72
N VAL A 119 -3.65 -10.72 -3.00
CA VAL A 119 -4.43 -9.92 -2.06
C VAL A 119 -5.86 -10.43 -1.99
N ARG A 120 -6.38 -10.64 -0.78
CA ARG A 120 -7.76 -11.04 -0.53
C ARG A 120 -8.34 -10.35 0.68
N TYR A 121 -9.60 -9.93 0.58
CA TYR A 121 -10.36 -9.43 1.73
C TYR A 121 -11.08 -10.58 2.43
N HIS A 122 -10.99 -10.61 3.76
CA HIS A 122 -11.73 -11.51 4.65
C HIS A 122 -12.68 -10.69 5.51
N ALA A 123 -13.99 -11.01 5.44
CA ALA A 123 -14.98 -10.38 6.31
C ALA A 123 -14.82 -10.89 7.76
N ALA A 124 -15.23 -10.08 8.74
CA ALA A 124 -15.25 -10.54 10.13
C ALA A 124 -16.17 -11.76 10.28
N GLY A 125 -15.65 -12.84 10.88
CA GLY A 125 -16.35 -14.10 11.06
C GLY A 125 -16.32 -15.02 9.83
N ASP A 126 -15.64 -14.63 8.75
CA ASP A 126 -15.40 -15.49 7.60
C ASP A 126 -14.07 -16.23 7.77
N ASP A 127 -14.13 -17.37 8.48
CA ASP A 127 -13.02 -18.30 8.66
C ASP A 127 -13.00 -19.39 7.56
N SER A 128 -13.71 -19.19 6.43
CA SER A 128 -13.84 -20.19 5.36
C SER A 128 -12.53 -20.53 4.62
N GLY A 129 -11.38 -20.08 5.12
CA GLY A 129 -10.12 -20.83 5.02
C GLY A 129 -9.58 -21.02 3.61
N HIS A 130 -9.99 -20.17 2.66
CA HIS A 130 -9.37 -20.16 1.35
C HIS A 130 -8.10 -19.31 1.41
N ASP A 131 -7.03 -19.96 1.86
CA ASP A 131 -5.70 -19.37 1.91
C ASP A 131 -5.29 -18.84 0.54
N LEU A 132 -4.63 -17.68 0.56
CA LEU A 132 -3.90 -17.19 -0.60
C LEU A 132 -2.85 -18.25 -0.97
N THR A 133 -2.91 -18.79 -2.18
CA THR A 133 -1.88 -19.68 -2.71
C THR A 133 -1.02 -18.94 -3.72
N CYS A 134 0.27 -19.29 -3.74
CA CYS A 134 1.14 -18.89 -4.83
C CYS A 134 0.74 -19.71 -6.05
N ALA A 135 0.29 -19.03 -7.10
CA ALA A 135 0.07 -19.70 -8.38
C ALA A 135 1.45 -20.13 -8.92
N SER A 136 1.62 -21.43 -9.09
CA SER A 136 2.74 -22.04 -9.80
C SER A 136 2.74 -21.67 -11.28
#